data_AF-A0A7S0S4V6-F1
#
_entry.id   AF-A0A7S0S4V6-F1
#
_cell.length_a   1.000
_cell.length_b   1.000
_cell.length_c   1.000
_cell.angle_alpha   90.00
_cell.angle_beta   90.00
_cell.angle_gamma   90.00
#
_symmetry.space_group_name_H-M   'P 1'
#
loop_
_entity.id
_entity.type
_entity.pdbx_description
1 polymer ?
#
loop_
_entity_poly.entity_id
_entity_poly.type
_entity_poly.pdbx_seq_one_letter_code
_entity_poly.pdbx_strand_id
1 'polypeptide(L)'
;YPLFEYFENWCQDENRHGDFFTAILKSRPEMINDWQAKLWSRFFCLSVYITMYLNDHQRSAFYESLGLNTTQFNQHVIIETNKSTARIFPEVPDHENPEFFKKLDYLVELNTKVINIGRMQVPGFVKAVLRAPLIERMVAEVFQLFIMTPIRAGSVDMEAELRAQTVY
;
A
#
# COMPACT_ATOMS: atom_id res chain seq x y z
N TYR A 1 18.60 11.14 24.27
CA TYR A 1 19.04 12.26 23.39
C TYR A 1 17.79 12.99 22.96
N PRO A 2 17.70 14.32 23.07
CA PRO A 2 16.45 15.08 22.92
C PRO A 2 15.70 14.81 21.60
N LEU A 3 16.40 14.44 20.52
CA LEU A 3 15.80 14.04 19.25
C LEU A 3 14.87 12.81 19.38
N PHE A 4 15.23 11.81 20.19
CA PHE A 4 14.43 10.59 20.37
C PHE A 4 13.14 10.86 21.15
N GLU A 5 13.16 11.80 22.11
CA GLU A 5 11.96 12.20 22.86
C GLU A 5 10.96 12.95 21.97
N TYR A 6 11.44 13.82 21.06
CA TYR A 6 10.57 14.44 20.06
C TYR A 6 9.99 13.41 19.08
N PHE A 7 10.79 12.42 18.68
CA PHE A 7 10.35 11.34 17.80
C PHE A 7 9.28 10.46 18.48
N GLU A 8 9.47 10.12 19.75
CA GLU A 8 8.49 9.34 20.53
C GLU A 8 7.17 10.10 20.68
N ASN A 9 7.22 11.38 21.04
CA ASN A 9 6.02 12.24 21.13
C ASN A 9 5.29 12.36 19.79
N TRP A 10 6.03 12.50 18.69
CA TRP A 10 5.45 12.55 17.35
C TRP A 10 4.78 11.22 16.95
N CYS A 11 5.42 10.08 17.25
CA CYS A 11 4.83 8.76 17.03
C CYS A 11 3.53 8.57 17.82
N GLN A 12 3.47 9.05 19.07
CA GLN A 12 2.25 9.02 19.87
C GLN A 12 1.14 9.90 19.30
N ASP A 13 1.48 11.08 18.77
CA ASP A 13 0.51 11.98 18.13
C ASP A 13 -0.08 11.35 16.86
N GLU A 14 0.77 10.72 16.03
CA GLU A 14 0.32 10.02 14.82
C GLU A 14 -0.56 8.80 15.14
N ASN A 15 -0.20 8.02 16.18
CA ASN A 15 -1.04 6.92 16.66
C ASN A 15 -2.41 7.43 17.14
N ARG A 16 -2.43 8.55 17.88
CA ARG A 16 -3.68 9.16 18.37
C ARG A 16 -4.55 9.70 17.23
N HIS A 17 -3.94 10.26 16.18
CA HIS A 17 -4.67 10.62 14.96
C HIS A 17 -5.31 9.39 14.29
N GLY A 18 -4.55 8.28 14.17
CA GLY A 18 -5.07 7.01 13.66
C GLY A 18 -6.26 6.47 14.48
N ASP A 19 -6.16 6.54 15.81
CA ASP A 19 -7.23 6.12 16.72
C ASP A 19 -8.48 7.01 16.60
N PHE A 20 -8.31 8.32 16.41
CA PHE A 20 -9.41 9.26 16.21
C PHE A 20 -10.15 8.99 14.89
N PHE A 21 -9.43 8.79 13.79
CA PHE A 21 -10.04 8.40 12.51
C PHE A 21 -10.77 7.07 12.62
N THR A 22 -10.18 6.09 13.31
CA THR A 22 -10.80 4.81 13.59
C THR A 22 -12.11 4.98 14.38
N ALA A 23 -12.10 5.80 15.43
CA ALA A 23 -13.29 6.08 16.22
C ALA A 23 -14.39 6.76 15.40
N ILE A 24 -14.04 7.71 14.52
CA ILE A 24 -14.99 8.35 13.59
C ILE A 24 -15.62 7.31 12.67
N LEU A 25 -14.80 6.48 12.02
CA LEU A 25 -15.28 5.46 11.08
C LEU A 25 -16.18 4.44 11.79
N LYS A 26 -15.84 4.04 13.03
CA LYS A 26 -16.67 3.18 13.87
C LYS A 26 -17.98 3.83 14.32
N SER A 27 -17.97 5.14 14.57
CA SER A 27 -19.17 5.85 15.03
C SER A 27 -20.27 5.98 13.97
N ARG A 28 -19.91 5.86 12.69
CA ARG A 28 -20.82 5.94 11.54
C ARG A 28 -20.60 4.76 10.58
N PRO A 29 -21.03 3.54 10.95
CA PRO A 29 -20.82 2.34 10.15
C PRO A 29 -21.51 2.42 8.77
N GLU A 30 -22.54 3.26 8.61
CA GLU A 30 -23.13 3.55 7.29
C GLU A 30 -22.13 4.14 6.29
N MET A 31 -21.06 4.81 6.72
CA MET A 31 -20.07 5.42 5.82
C MET A 31 -18.97 4.45 5.37
N ILE A 32 -18.88 3.27 5.98
CA ILE A 32 -17.83 2.26 5.69
C ILE A 32 -18.39 0.95 5.13
N ASN A 33 -19.70 0.72 5.24
CA ASN A 33 -20.33 -0.52 4.77
C ASN A 33 -20.88 -0.46 3.34
N ASP A 34 -20.74 0.67 2.64
CA ASP A 34 -21.16 0.77 1.25
C ASP A 34 -20.09 0.22 0.29
N TRP A 35 -20.51 -0.04 -0.96
CA TRP A 35 -19.61 -0.54 -1.99
C TRP A 35 -18.56 0.50 -2.41
N GLN A 36 -18.84 1.80 -2.24
CA GLN A 36 -17.93 2.88 -2.61
C GLN A 36 -16.75 2.94 -1.64
N ALA A 37 -17.00 2.88 -0.32
CA ALA A 37 -16.00 2.86 0.74
C ALA A 37 -15.06 1.66 0.60
N LYS A 38 -15.61 0.50 0.21
CA LYS A 38 -14.81 -0.70 -0.10
C LYS A 38 -13.85 -0.47 -1.27
N LEU A 39 -14.33 0.11 -2.37
CA LEU A 39 -13.48 0.46 -3.51
C LEU A 39 -12.43 1.51 -3.17
N TRP A 40 -12.83 2.56 -2.45
CA TRP A 40 -11.93 3.65 -2.05
C TRP A 40 -10.85 3.19 -1.09
N SER A 41 -11.19 2.32 -0.14
CA SER A 41 -10.23 1.69 0.75
C SER A 41 -9.16 0.93 -0.03
N ARG A 42 -9.60 0.04 -0.94
CA ARG A 42 -8.69 -0.75 -1.77
C ARG A 42 -7.80 0.14 -2.63
N PHE A 43 -8.39 1.15 -3.27
CA PHE A 43 -7.66 2.11 -4.09
C PHE A 43 -6.59 2.84 -3.27
N PHE A 44 -6.95 3.30 -2.06
CA PHE A 44 -6.05 4.02 -1.18
C PHE A 44 -4.88 3.15 -0.73
N CYS A 45 -5.16 1.97 -0.16
CA CYS A 45 -4.13 1.01 0.27
C CYS A 45 -3.19 0.66 -0.90
N LEU A 46 -3.75 0.28 -2.05
CA LEU A 46 -2.96 -0.12 -3.20
C LEU A 46 -2.09 1.02 -3.75
N SER A 47 -2.62 2.25 -3.79
CA SER A 47 -1.86 3.42 -4.24
C SER A 47 -0.66 3.69 -3.33
N VAL A 48 -0.86 3.65 -2.00
CA VAL A 48 0.22 3.81 -1.02
C VAL A 48 1.27 2.71 -1.18
N TYR A 49 0.86 1.44 -1.30
CA TYR A 49 1.78 0.32 -1.44
C TYR A 49 2.61 0.42 -2.72
N ILE A 50 1.97 0.67 -3.87
CA ILE A 50 2.67 0.78 -5.16
C ILE A 50 3.65 1.95 -5.16
N THR A 51 3.22 3.13 -4.71
CA THR A 51 4.07 4.32 -4.73
C THR A 51 5.27 4.18 -3.79
N MET A 52 5.06 3.65 -2.58
CA MET A 52 6.12 3.33 -1.64
C MET A 52 7.10 2.32 -2.25
N TYR A 53 6.59 1.19 -2.76
CA TYR A 53 7.42 0.12 -3.33
C TYR A 53 8.28 0.63 -4.48
N LEU A 54 7.71 1.40 -5.42
CA LEU A 54 8.44 1.96 -6.56
C LEU A 54 9.46 3.04 -6.15
N ASN A 55 9.15 3.87 -5.17
CA ASN A 55 10.04 4.93 -4.70
C ASN A 55 11.24 4.35 -3.95
N ASP A 56 11.02 3.36 -3.10
CA ASP A 56 12.06 2.80 -2.27
C ASP A 56 13.06 1.97 -3.09
N HIS A 57 12.58 1.25 -4.11
CA HIS A 57 13.45 0.55 -5.06
C HIS A 57 14.28 1.51 -5.93
N GLN A 58 13.87 2.78 -6.11
CA GLN A 58 14.73 3.79 -6.73
C GLN A 58 15.86 4.27 -5.80
N ARG A 59 15.68 4.05 -4.48
CA ARG A 59 16.61 4.45 -3.42
C ARG A 59 17.32 3.23 -2.79
N SER A 60 17.39 2.10 -3.47
CA SER A 60 17.95 0.84 -2.92
C SER A 60 19.33 1.00 -2.29
N ALA A 61 20.22 1.82 -2.88
CA ALA A 61 21.55 2.07 -2.33
C ALA A 61 21.54 2.64 -0.90
N PHE A 62 20.50 3.40 -0.53
CA PHE A 62 20.33 3.90 0.84
C PHE A 62 20.01 2.75 1.81
N TYR A 63 19.04 1.90 1.47
CA TYR A 63 18.65 0.75 2.30
C TYR A 63 19.79 -0.26 2.43
N GLU A 64 20.51 -0.53 1.34
CA GLU A 64 21.69 -1.40 1.33
C GLU A 64 22.83 -0.84 2.20
N SER A 65 23.02 0.49 2.22
CA SER A 65 24.02 1.12 3.10
C SER A 65 23.71 0.96 4.59
N LEU A 66 22.43 0.75 4.93
CA LEU A 66 21.97 0.43 6.28
C LEU A 66 22.02 -1.08 6.58
N GLY A 67 22.46 -1.91 5.61
CA GLY A 67 22.50 -3.36 5.73
C GLY A 67 21.15 -4.05 5.51
N LEU A 68 20.18 -3.37 4.87
CA LEU A 68 18.85 -3.89 4.62
C LEU A 68 18.68 -4.33 3.16
N ASN A 69 17.90 -5.39 2.94
CA ASN A 69 17.40 -5.74 1.61
C ASN A 69 16.12 -4.93 1.32
N THR A 70 16.16 -4.06 0.32
CA THR A 70 15.05 -3.15 -0.03
C THR A 70 13.74 -3.88 -0.27
N THR A 71 13.77 -4.98 -1.04
CA THR A 71 12.58 -5.76 -1.39
C THR A 71 11.96 -6.38 -0.15
N GLN A 72 12.74 -7.11 0.64
CA GLN A 72 12.24 -7.75 1.88
C GLN A 72 11.71 -6.72 2.88
N PHE A 73 12.41 -5.59 3.03
CA PHE A 73 11.97 -4.50 3.90
C PHE A 73 10.61 -3.94 3.45
N ASN A 74 10.47 -3.62 2.16
CA ASN A 74 9.22 -3.09 1.62
C ASN A 74 8.06 -4.09 1.73
N GLN A 75 8.31 -5.38 1.46
CA GLN A 75 7.31 -6.42 1.63
C GLN A 75 6.85 -6.51 3.09
N HIS A 76 7.79 -6.47 4.04
CA HIS A 76 7.46 -6.46 5.47
C HIS A 76 6.61 -5.23 5.86
N VAL A 77 6.99 -4.03 5.40
CA VAL A 77 6.24 -2.80 5.67
C VAL A 77 4.82 -2.89 5.10
N ILE A 78 4.65 -3.42 3.88
CA ILE A 78 3.31 -3.61 3.29
C ILE A 78 2.49 -4.59 4.15
N ILE A 79 3.06 -5.72 4.56
CA ILE A 79 2.36 -6.73 5.38
C ILE A 79 1.87 -6.10 6.69
N GLU A 80 2.75 -5.41 7.43
CA GLU A 80 2.39 -4.80 8.71
C GLU A 80 1.39 -3.64 8.55
N THR A 81 1.54 -2.84 7.49
CA THR A 81 0.59 -1.77 7.18
C THR A 81 -0.78 -2.35 6.80
N ASN A 82 -0.81 -3.44 6.04
CA ASN A 82 -2.05 -4.12 5.66
C ASN A 82 -2.76 -4.70 6.89
N LYS A 83 -2.02 -5.28 7.85
CA LYS A 83 -2.58 -5.73 9.14
C LYS A 83 -3.23 -4.60 9.94
N SER A 84 -2.57 -3.44 10.01
CA SER A 84 -3.11 -2.28 10.73
C SER A 84 -4.34 -1.70 10.03
N THR A 85 -4.27 -1.52 8.70
CA THR A 85 -5.38 -0.99 7.90
C THR A 85 -6.59 -1.94 7.86
N ALA A 86 -6.38 -3.25 7.90
CA ALA A 86 -7.45 -4.26 8.00
C ALA A 86 -8.33 -4.12 9.26
N ARG A 87 -7.85 -3.45 10.31
CA ARG A 87 -8.66 -3.20 11.51
C ARG A 87 -9.65 -2.04 11.34
N ILE A 88 -9.37 -1.17 10.37
CA ILE A 88 -10.05 0.11 10.18
C ILE A 88 -10.94 0.06 8.94
N PHE A 89 -10.37 -0.45 7.84
CA PHE A 89 -11.01 -0.43 6.55
C PHE A 89 -11.84 -1.69 6.26
N PRO A 90 -12.94 -1.56 5.50
CA PRO A 90 -13.85 -2.66 5.20
C PRO A 90 -13.27 -3.69 4.22
N GLU A 91 -12.32 -3.29 3.38
CA GLU A 91 -11.62 -4.16 2.42
C GLU A 91 -10.18 -3.70 2.24
N VAL A 92 -9.24 -4.64 2.25
CA VAL A 92 -7.81 -4.37 2.02
C VAL A 92 -7.25 -5.29 0.92
N PRO A 93 -6.15 -4.91 0.26
CA PRO A 93 -5.48 -5.79 -0.71
C PRO A 93 -5.07 -7.13 -0.09
N ASP A 94 -5.22 -8.20 -0.88
CA ASP A 94 -4.75 -9.54 -0.54
C ASP A 94 -3.25 -9.67 -0.84
N HIS A 95 -2.43 -9.53 0.20
CA HIS A 95 -0.98 -9.66 0.12
C HIS A 95 -0.50 -11.11 0.31
N GLU A 96 -1.36 -12.03 0.75
CA GLU A 96 -1.03 -13.46 0.87
C GLU A 96 -1.06 -14.14 -0.49
N ASN A 97 -1.80 -13.56 -1.45
CA ASN A 97 -1.76 -13.97 -2.84
C ASN A 97 -0.32 -13.88 -3.39
N PRO A 98 0.27 -15.00 -3.86
CA PRO A 98 1.65 -15.01 -4.35
C PRO A 98 1.86 -14.12 -5.58
N GLU A 99 0.79 -13.76 -6.30
CA GLU A 99 0.87 -12.85 -7.45
C GLU A 99 0.98 -11.37 -7.03
N PHE A 100 0.58 -11.01 -5.80
CA PHE A 100 0.58 -9.62 -5.35
C PHE A 100 2.00 -9.02 -5.41
N PHE A 101 2.95 -9.63 -4.72
CA PHE A 101 4.33 -9.14 -4.71
C PHE A 101 5.04 -9.33 -6.05
N LYS A 102 4.74 -10.41 -6.79
CA LYS A 102 5.30 -10.60 -8.15
C LYS A 102 4.92 -9.47 -9.09
N LYS A 103 3.67 -8.99 -9.02
CA LYS A 103 3.22 -7.85 -9.82
C LYS A 103 3.86 -6.54 -9.38
N LEU A 104 4.07 -6.34 -8.08
CA LEU A 104 4.83 -5.20 -7.56
C LEU A 104 6.29 -5.22 -8.05
N ASP A 105 6.94 -6.38 -8.04
CA ASP A 105 8.29 -6.55 -8.56
C ASP A 105 8.34 -6.25 -10.07
N TYR A 106 7.35 -6.73 -10.83
CA TYR A 106 7.25 -6.43 -12.25
C TYR A 106 7.02 -4.93 -12.53
N LEU A 107 6.24 -4.25 -11.69
CA LEU A 107 6.10 -2.80 -11.75
C LEU A 107 7.44 -2.08 -11.51
N VAL A 108 8.28 -2.57 -10.61
CA VAL A 108 9.64 -2.04 -10.38
C VAL A 108 10.50 -2.19 -11.64
N GLU A 109 10.44 -3.35 -12.31
CA GLU A 109 11.16 -3.57 -13.57
C GLU A 109 10.71 -2.60 -14.67
N LEU A 110 9.40 -2.43 -14.84
CA LEU A 110 8.82 -1.51 -15.83
C LEU A 110 9.20 -0.06 -15.52
N ASN A 111 9.08 0.36 -14.27
CA ASN A 111 9.45 1.70 -13.81
C ASN A 111 10.94 1.99 -14.06
N THR A 112 11.82 1.01 -13.80
CA THR A 112 13.25 1.14 -14.07
C THR A 112 13.53 1.36 -15.55
N LYS A 113 12.82 0.64 -16.44
CA LYS A 113 12.91 0.84 -17.90
C LYS A 113 12.43 2.26 -18.31
N VAL A 114 11.34 2.74 -17.73
CA VAL A 114 10.81 4.10 -17.98
C VAL A 114 11.81 5.19 -17.56
N ILE A 115 12.45 5.03 -16.41
CA ILE A 115 13.50 5.93 -15.90
C ILE A 115 14.71 5.92 -16.83
N ASN A 116 15.16 4.73 -17.26
CA ASN A 116 16.29 4.59 -18.17
C ASN A 116 16.05 5.27 -19.53
N ILE A 117 14.84 5.14 -20.11
CA ILE A 117 14.46 5.90 -21.31
C ILE A 117 14.50 7.41 -21.06
N GLY A 118 14.16 7.85 -19.85
CA GLY A 118 14.27 9.25 -19.45
C GLY A 118 15.68 9.82 -19.56
N ARG A 119 16.68 8.99 -19.24
CA ARG A 119 18.11 9.34 -19.26
C ARG A 119 18.72 9.35 -20.66
N MET A 120 18.04 8.80 -21.67
CA MET A 120 18.55 8.78 -23.05
C MET A 120 18.65 10.19 -23.64
N GLN A 121 19.66 10.44 -24.48
CA GLN A 121 19.82 11.70 -25.22
C GLN A 121 19.09 11.65 -26.57
N VAL A 122 17.77 11.50 -26.53
CA VAL A 122 16.88 11.47 -27.71
C VAL A 122 15.78 12.53 -27.59
N PRO A 123 15.17 13.00 -28.70
CA PRO A 123 14.09 13.98 -28.66
C PRO A 123 12.91 13.54 -27.77
N GLY A 124 12.22 14.51 -27.15
CA GLY A 124 11.16 14.24 -26.17
C GLY A 124 10.00 13.38 -26.70
N PHE A 125 9.60 13.58 -27.96
CA PHE A 125 8.58 12.75 -28.61
C PHE A 125 9.02 11.29 -28.74
N VAL A 126 10.29 11.04 -29.06
CA VAL A 126 10.84 9.68 -29.15
C VAL A 126 10.80 9.01 -27.77
N LYS A 127 11.14 9.73 -26.70
CA LYS A 127 10.99 9.21 -25.32
C LYS A 127 9.54 8.85 -25.00
N ALA A 128 8.57 9.68 -25.41
CA ALA A 128 7.16 9.43 -25.17
C ALA A 128 6.68 8.16 -25.88
N VAL A 129 7.04 7.97 -27.15
CA VAL A 129 6.72 6.76 -27.92
C VAL A 129 7.34 5.51 -27.29
N LEU A 130 8.60 5.59 -26.84
CA LEU A 130 9.27 4.47 -26.18
C LEU A 130 8.67 4.13 -24.81
N ARG A 131 8.16 5.13 -24.08
CA ARG A 131 7.52 4.94 -22.77
C ARG A 131 6.08 4.45 -22.86
N ALA A 132 5.35 4.81 -23.91
CA ALA A 132 3.95 4.45 -24.09
C ALA A 132 3.63 2.96 -23.82
N PRO A 133 4.34 1.97 -24.42
CA PRO A 133 4.06 0.55 -24.15
C PRO A 133 4.43 0.10 -22.73
N LEU A 134 5.36 0.79 -22.05
CA LEU A 134 5.70 0.47 -20.67
C LEU A 134 4.66 1.02 -19.70
N ILE A 135 4.19 2.25 -19.94
CA ILE A 135 3.13 2.87 -19.14
C ILE A 135 1.82 2.09 -19.30
N GLU A 136 1.49 1.65 -20.52
CA GLU A 136 0.32 0.80 -20.77
C GLU A 136 0.37 -0.49 -19.92
N ARG A 137 1.51 -1.20 -19.93
CA ARG A 137 1.70 -2.38 -19.08
C ARG A 137 1.63 -2.05 -17.59
N MET A 138 2.21 -0.95 -17.14
CA MET A 138 2.13 -0.54 -15.73
C MET A 138 0.67 -0.29 -15.33
N VAL A 139 -0.11 0.40 -16.16
CA VAL A 139 -1.54 0.63 -15.92
C VAL A 139 -2.29 -0.70 -15.89
N ALA A 140 -1.98 -1.63 -16.80
CA ALA A 140 -2.59 -2.96 -16.81
C ALA A 140 -2.30 -3.75 -15.53
N GLU A 141 -1.05 -3.73 -15.02
CA GLU A 141 -0.69 -4.41 -13.79
C GLU A 141 -1.33 -3.78 -12.54
N VAL A 142 -1.34 -2.44 -12.46
CA VAL A 142 -2.05 -1.71 -11.40
C VAL A 142 -3.53 -2.05 -11.42
N PHE A 143 -4.14 -2.11 -12.62
CA PHE A 143 -5.54 -2.47 -12.77
C PHE A 143 -5.80 -3.93 -12.37
N GLN A 144 -4.93 -4.87 -12.75
CA GLN A 144 -5.02 -6.26 -12.34
C GLN A 144 -4.91 -6.42 -10.82
N LEU A 145 -3.95 -5.74 -10.18
CA LEU A 145 -3.83 -5.66 -8.72
C LEU A 145 -5.09 -5.07 -8.09
N PHE A 146 -5.67 -4.03 -8.70
CA PHE A 146 -6.88 -3.40 -8.20
C PHE A 146 -8.07 -4.35 -8.23
N ILE A 147 -8.25 -5.17 -9.28
CA ILE A 147 -9.40 -6.09 -9.40
C ILE A 147 -9.20 -7.45 -8.70
N MET A 148 -7.99 -7.75 -8.21
CA MET A 148 -7.74 -8.96 -7.41
C MET A 148 -8.72 -9.06 -6.24
N THR A 149 -9.06 -10.29 -5.86
CA THR A 149 -9.96 -10.58 -4.74
C THR A 149 -9.40 -9.92 -3.47
N PRO A 150 -10.11 -8.95 -2.88
CA PRO A 150 -9.65 -8.31 -1.66
C PRO A 150 -9.93 -9.18 -0.44
N ILE A 151 -9.22 -8.91 0.65
CA ILE A 151 -9.56 -9.43 1.97
C ILE A 151 -10.64 -8.52 2.55
N ARG A 152 -11.80 -9.10 2.88
CA ARG A 152 -12.82 -8.39 3.66
C ARG A 152 -12.31 -8.23 5.09
N ALA A 153 -12.37 -7.02 5.58
CA ALA A 153 -11.77 -6.62 6.83
C ALA A 153 -12.67 -5.59 7.53
N GLY A 154 -12.21 -5.05 8.65
CA GLY A 154 -12.94 -4.07 9.44
C GLY A 154 -13.41 -4.62 10.78
N SER A 155 -13.49 -3.72 11.77
CA SER A 155 -13.83 -4.09 13.15
C SER A 155 -15.27 -4.55 13.36
N VAL A 156 -16.16 -4.31 12.39
CA VAL A 156 -17.59 -4.61 12.54
C VAL A 156 -17.84 -6.12 12.55
N ASP A 157 -17.06 -6.87 11.77
CA ASP A 157 -17.12 -8.33 11.74
C ASP A 157 -16.48 -8.95 13.00
N MET A 158 -15.46 -8.29 13.57
CA MET A 158 -14.87 -8.72 14.85
C MET A 158 -15.86 -8.60 16.01
N GLU A 159 -16.70 -7.56 16.08
CA GLU A 159 -17.77 -7.47 17.10
C GLU A 159 -18.82 -8.57 16.93
N ALA A 160 -19.13 -8.96 15.69
CA ALA A 160 -20.03 -10.08 15.41
C ALA A 160 -19.41 -11.43 15.80
N GLU A 161 -18.12 -11.65 15.53
CA GLU A 161 -17.38 -12.85 15.94
C GLU A 161 -17.14 -12.90 17.46
N LEU A 162 -16.80 -11.79 18.12
CA LEU A 162 -16.67 -11.69 19.57
C LEU A 162 -18.01 -11.92 20.28
N ARG A 163 -19.13 -11.43 19.73
CA ARG A 163 -20.48 -11.77 20.21
C ARG A 163 -20.83 -13.23 19.97
N ALA A 164 -20.39 -13.84 18.88
CA ALA A 164 -20.60 -15.26 18.63
C ALA A 164 -19.78 -16.16 19.58
N GLN A 165 -18.60 -15.70 20.02
CA GLN A 165 -17.73 -16.43 20.96
C GLN A 165 -18.13 -16.27 22.44
N THR A 166 -18.89 -15.23 22.81
CA THR A 166 -19.38 -15.03 24.20
C THR A 166 -20.72 -15.72 24.49
N VAL A 167 -21.30 -16.44 23.52
CA VAL A 167 -22.58 -17.17 23.65
C VAL A 167 -22.37 -18.67 23.97
N TYR A 168 -21.17 -19.08 24.37
CA TYR A 168 -20.88 -20.41 24.91
C TYR A 168 -20.39 -20.35 26.36
#